data_AF-A0A550H9T4-F1
#
_entry.id   AF-A0A550H9T4-F1
#
_cell.length_a   1.000
_cell.length_b   1.000
_cell.length_c   1.000
_cell.angle_alpha   90.00
_cell.angle_beta   90.00
_cell.angle_gamma   90.00
#
_symmetry.space_group_name_H-M   'P 1'
#
loop_
_entity.id
_entity.type
_entity.pdbx_description
1 polymer ?
#
loop_
_entity_poly.entity_id
_entity_poly.type
_entity_poly.pdbx_seq_one_letter_code
_entity_poly.pdbx_strand_id
1 'polypeptide(L)'
;THLTAGMRHYIAERDWLTVYQLPPYAPDLNPVEGIWSLLRRGWLSNTAFTTPEHLFQTIRHGLRTIQYRPHLIEGCLAGTGLSLTPTTTRVQPQ
;
A
#
# COMPACT_ATOMS: atom_id res chain seq x y z
N THR A 1 -3.94 7.20 15.15
CA THR A 1 -4.87 6.41 14.32
C THR A 1 -5.29 7.24 13.11
N HIS A 2 -5.66 6.61 11.98
CA HIS A 2 -5.93 7.31 10.72
C HIS A 2 -7.27 8.08 10.70
N LEU A 3 -8.13 7.92 11.71
CA LEU A 3 -9.44 8.56 11.82
C LEU A 3 -9.47 9.82 12.72
N THR A 4 -8.31 10.31 13.16
CA THR A 4 -8.21 11.48 14.05
C THR A 4 -8.65 12.77 13.34
N ALA A 5 -9.12 13.75 14.12
CA ALA A 5 -9.51 15.06 13.60
C ALA A 5 -8.36 15.75 12.83
N GLY A 6 -7.12 15.65 13.35
CA GLY A 6 -5.94 16.18 12.67
C GLY A 6 -5.69 15.56 11.30
N MET A 7 -5.88 14.24 11.16
CA MET A 7 -5.75 13.57 9.87
C MET A 7 -6.84 14.00 8.88
N ARG A 8 -8.08 14.17 9.34
CA ARG A 8 -9.18 14.68 8.50
C ARG A 8 -8.90 16.09 8.00
N HIS A 9 -8.40 16.97 8.86
CA HIS A 9 -8.02 18.34 8.47
C HIS A 9 -6.90 18.33 7.43
N TYR A 10 -5.86 17.53 7.66
CA TYR A 10 -4.75 17.39 6.72
C TYR A 10 -5.19 16.93 5.33
N ILE A 11 -6.14 15.98 5.26
CA ILE A 11 -6.70 15.51 3.99
C ILE A 11 -7.53 16.62 3.33
N ALA A 12 -8.37 17.33 4.09
CA ALA A 12 -9.25 18.37 3.57
C ALA A 12 -8.50 19.57 2.97
N GLU A 13 -7.28 19.85 3.44
CA GLU A 13 -6.42 20.91 2.87
C GLU A 13 -5.80 20.56 1.50
N ARG A 14 -6.00 19.34 0.99
CA ARG A 14 -5.29 18.80 -0.18
C ARG A 14 -6.27 18.30 -1.24
N ASP A 15 -6.66 19.18 -2.15
CA ASP A 15 -7.59 18.88 -3.24
C ASP A 15 -7.11 17.77 -4.19
N TRP A 16 -5.80 17.50 -4.21
CA TRP A 16 -5.20 16.43 -5.03
C TRP A 16 -5.27 15.04 -4.39
N LEU A 17 -5.66 14.93 -3.11
CA LEU A 17 -5.61 13.68 -2.34
C LEU A 17 -7.00 13.10 -2.11
N THR A 18 -7.35 12.06 -2.88
CA THR A 18 -8.55 11.25 -2.62
C THR A 18 -8.23 10.11 -1.66
N VAL A 19 -8.94 10.04 -0.53
CA VAL A 19 -8.73 9.00 0.49
C VAL A 19 -9.94 8.08 0.56
N TYR A 20 -9.69 6.77 0.47
CA TYR A 20 -10.68 5.73 0.68
C TYR A 20 -10.47 5.07 2.04
N GLN A 21 -11.54 4.97 2.83
CA GLN A 21 -11.52 4.22 4.10
C GLN A 21 -11.89 2.77 3.80
N LEU A 22 -10.97 1.85 4.08
CA LEU A 22 -11.25 0.42 3.96
C LEU A 22 -12.11 -0.06 5.13
N PRO A 23 -12.98 -1.07 4.92
CA PRO A 23 -13.68 -1.73 6.01
C PRO A 23 -12.69 -2.29 7.05
N PRO A 24 -13.08 -2.35 8.33
CA PRO A 24 -12.31 -3.08 9.34
C PRO A 24 -12.05 -4.52 8.89
N TYR A 25 -10.85 -5.05 9.18
CA TYR A 25 -10.47 -6.43 8.88
C TYR A 25 -10.56 -6.83 7.39
N ALA A 26 -10.31 -5.89 6.46
CA ALA A 26 -10.22 -6.16 5.02
C ALA A 26 -8.76 -6.11 4.51
N PRO A 27 -7.86 -7.01 4.95
CA PRO A 27 -6.46 -7.02 4.50
C PRO A 27 -6.33 -7.38 3.01
N ASP A 28 -7.29 -8.12 2.47
CA ASP A 28 -7.42 -8.47 1.06
C ASP A 28 -7.59 -7.25 0.15
N LEU A 29 -8.15 -6.16 0.66
CA LEU A 29 -8.30 -4.89 -0.07
C LEU A 29 -7.07 -3.97 0.03
N ASN A 30 -6.08 -4.31 0.87
CA ASN A 30 -4.90 -3.50 1.08
C ASN A 30 -3.71 -4.03 0.25
N PRO A 31 -3.30 -3.35 -0.85
CA PRO A 31 -2.23 -3.84 -1.72
C PRO A 31 -0.86 -3.91 -1.00
N VAL A 32 -0.69 -3.19 0.11
CA VAL A 32 0.52 -3.26 0.94
C VAL A 32 0.70 -4.66 1.54
N GLU A 33 -0.37 -5.42 1.78
CA GLU A 33 -0.28 -6.83 2.21
C GLU A 33 0.37 -7.71 1.14
N GLY A 34 0.12 -7.42 -0.13
CA GLY A 34 0.81 -8.07 -1.26
C GLY A 34 2.32 -7.80 -1.24
N ILE A 35 2.72 -6.55 -1.02
CA ILE A 35 4.14 -6.16 -0.89
C ILE A 35 4.79 -6.89 0.30
N TRP A 36 4.10 -6.99 1.44
CA TRP A 36 4.59 -7.77 2.59
C TRP A 36 4.69 -9.26 2.30
N SER A 37 3.77 -9.82 1.52
CA SER A 37 3.85 -11.22 1.08
C SER A 37 5.10 -11.46 0.22
N LEU A 38 5.39 -10.56 -0.72
CA LEU A 38 6.61 -10.62 -1.55
C LEU A 38 7.89 -10.54 -0.70
N LEU A 39 7.95 -9.62 0.26
CA LEU A 39 9.09 -9.49 1.17
C LEU A 39 9.30 -10.76 2.01
N ARG A 40 8.23 -11.29 2.61
CA ARG A 40 8.30 -12.48 3.47
C ARG A 40 8.70 -13.75 2.72
N ARG A 41 8.17 -13.94 1.51
CA ARG A 41 8.45 -15.12 0.68
C ARG A 41 9.76 -15.01 -0.10
N GLY A 42 10.24 -13.80 -0.35
CA GLY A 42 11.49 -13.51 -1.03
C GLY A 42 12.62 -13.20 -0.05
N TRP A 43 12.95 -11.92 0.10
CA TRP A 43 14.14 -11.43 0.81
C TRP A 43 14.23 -11.82 2.29
N LEU A 44 13.10 -11.96 2.98
CA LEU A 44 13.09 -12.33 4.39
C LEU A 44 13.01 -13.85 4.59
N SER A 45 12.88 -14.62 3.51
CA SER A 45 12.81 -16.08 3.61
C SER A 45 14.17 -16.64 4.05
N ASN A 46 14.14 -17.67 4.90
CA ASN A 46 15.31 -18.43 5.34
C ASN A 46 16.48 -17.59 5.89
N THR A 47 16.20 -16.36 6.37
CA THR A 47 17.21 -15.45 6.88
C THR A 47 17.12 -15.35 8.40
N ALA A 48 18.18 -15.76 9.09
CA ALA A 48 18.31 -15.53 10.53
C ALA A 48 18.90 -14.14 10.77
N PHE A 49 18.07 -13.21 11.25
CA PHE A 49 18.51 -11.87 11.60
C PHE A 49 19.16 -11.86 12.98
N THR A 50 20.42 -11.43 13.04
CA THR A 50 21.20 -11.35 14.28
C THR A 50 21.17 -9.95 14.90
N THR A 51 20.77 -8.94 14.13
CA THR A 51 20.68 -7.54 14.55
C THR A 51 19.47 -6.84 13.91
N PRO A 52 18.88 -5.82 14.55
CA PRO A 52 17.87 -4.97 13.94
C PRO A 52 18.35 -4.30 12.65
N GLU A 53 19.62 -3.90 12.59
CA GLU A 53 20.23 -3.24 11.43
C GLU A 53 20.25 -4.17 10.22
N HIS A 54 20.58 -5.45 10.41
CA HIS A 54 20.52 -6.45 9.36
C HIS A 54 19.10 -6.61 8.82
N LEU A 55 18.09 -6.65 9.70
CA LEU A 55 16.68 -6.70 9.28
C LEU A 55 16.29 -5.46 8.46
N PHE A 56 16.61 -4.26 8.94
CA PHE A 56 16.28 -3.01 8.23
C PHE A 56 16.96 -2.93 6.87
N GLN A 57 18.23 -3.33 6.76
CA GLN A 57 18.94 -3.35 5.49
C GLN A 57 18.28 -4.31 4.49
N THR A 58 17.92 -5.52 4.93
CA THR A 58 17.27 -6.51 4.07
C THR A 58 15.89 -6.06 3.62
N ILE A 59 15.08 -5.47 4.52
CA ILE A 59 13.77 -4.89 4.14
C ILE A 59 13.95 -3.76 3.13
N ARG A 60 14.87 -2.81 3.39
CA ARG A 60 15.11 -1.68 2.48
C ARG A 60 15.59 -2.15 1.12
N HIS A 61 16.45 -3.17 1.08
CA HIS A 61 16.91 -3.76 -0.17
C HIS A 61 15.74 -4.38 -0.95
N GLY A 62 14.91 -5.21 -0.30
CA GLY A 62 13.76 -5.82 -0.93
C GLY A 62 12.74 -4.80 -1.45
N LEU A 63 12.41 -3.78 -0.66
CA LEU A 63 11.53 -2.69 -1.08
C LEU A 63 12.11 -1.93 -2.28
N ARG A 64 13.42 -1.69 -2.30
CA ARG A 64 14.08 -1.03 -3.44
C ARG A 64 14.04 -1.89 -4.69
N THR A 65 14.22 -3.21 -4.59
CA THR A 65 14.09 -4.09 -5.74
C THR A 65 12.65 -4.11 -6.28
N ILE A 66 11.64 -4.13 -5.39
CA ILE A 66 10.23 -4.04 -5.80
C ILE A 66 9.95 -2.70 -6.50
N GLN A 67 10.49 -1.59 -5.98
CA GLN A 67 10.36 -0.26 -6.59
C GLN A 67 10.87 -0.23 -8.04
N TYR A 68 11.95 -0.95 -8.35
CA TYR A 68 12.49 -1.06 -9.72
C TYR A 68 11.76 -2.11 -10.59
N ARG A 69 10.72 -2.76 -10.08
CA ARG A 69 9.94 -3.79 -10.80
C ARG A 69 8.44 -3.44 -10.75
N PRO A 70 7.97 -2.47 -11.55
CA PRO A 70 6.59 -1.98 -11.50
C PRO A 70 5.53 -3.07 -11.61
N HIS A 71 5.76 -4.11 -12.42
CA HIS A 71 4.84 -5.25 -12.57
C HIS A 71 4.53 -5.98 -11.24
N LEU A 72 5.43 -5.97 -10.26
CA LEU A 72 5.17 -6.55 -8.94
C LEU A 72 4.18 -5.70 -8.14
N ILE A 73 4.27 -4.37 -8.28
CA ILE A 73 3.34 -3.43 -7.65
C ILE A 73 1.97 -3.55 -8.31
N GLU A 74 1.92 -3.60 -9.64
CA GLU A 74 0.68 -3.84 -10.41
C GLU A 74 0.04 -5.17 -10.04
N GLY A 75 0.82 -6.24 -9.87
CA GLY A 75 0.31 -7.52 -9.41
C GLY A 75 -0.30 -7.46 -7.99
N CYS A 76 0.29 -6.68 -7.09
CA CYS A 76 -0.26 -6.46 -5.74
C CYS A 76 -1.56 -5.66 -5.78
N LEU A 77 -1.67 -4.65 -6.66
CA LEU A 77 -2.90 -3.90 -6.89
C LEU A 77 -3.99 -4.79 -7.48
N ALA A 78 -3.67 -5.54 -8.53
CA ALA A 78 -4.59 -6.47 -9.17
C ALA A 78 -5.12 -7.53 -8.18
N GLY A 79 -4.28 -7.99 -7.25
CA GLY A 79 -4.67 -8.94 -6.20
C GLY A 79 -5.77 -8.45 -5.26
N THR A 80 -6.00 -7.14 -5.17
CA THR A 80 -7.10 -6.55 -4.37
C THR A 80 -8.45 -6.60 -5.08
N GLY A 81 -8.47 -6.84 -6.40
CA GLY A 81 -9.67 -6.71 -7.23
C GLY A 81 -10.17 -5.28 -7.42
N LEU A 82 -9.46 -4.26 -6.89
CA LEU A 82 -9.83 -2.86 -7.03
C LEU A 82 -9.24 -2.26 -8.32
N SER A 83 -10.02 -1.41 -9.00
CA SER A 83 -9.55 -0.65 -10.16
C SER A 83 -9.17 0.77 -9.77
N LEU A 84 -8.03 1.25 -10.25
CA LEU A 84 -7.58 2.63 -10.09
C LEU A 84 -8.29 3.61 -11.04
N THR A 85 -9.16 3.13 -11.94
CA THR A 85 -9.94 4.00 -12.82
C THR A 85 -10.90 4.86 -12.00
N PRO A 86 -10.75 6.20 -11.98
CA PRO A 86 -11.70 7.05 -11.30
C PRO A 86 -13.07 6.88 -11.96
N THR A 87 -14.07 6.49 -11.18
CA THR A 87 -15.46 6.62 -11.62
C THR A 87 -15.79 8.10 -11.58
N THR A 88 -15.56 8.81 -12.69
CA THR A 88 -16.06 10.17 -12.86
C THR A 88 -17.58 10.09 -12.99
N THR A 89 -18.28 10.04 -11.87
CA THR A 89 -19.71 10.33 -11.84
C THR A 89 -19.86 11.82 -12.14
N ARG A 90 -20.03 12.17 -13.42
CA ARG A 90 -20.43 13.51 -13.83
C ARG A 90 -21.85 13.74 -13.31
N VAL A 91 -21.97 14.42 -12.18
CA VAL A 91 -23.26 14.98 -11.75
C VAL A 91 -23.63 16.04 -12.79
N GLN A 92 -24.62 15.75 -13.62
CA GLN A 92 -25.25 16.74 -14.48
C GLN A 92 -26.13 17.64 -13.59
N PRO A 93 -25.92 18.97 -13.57
CA PRO A 93 -26.89 19.87 -12.98
C PRO A 93 -28.15 19.88 -13.86
N GLN A 94 -29.31 19.71 -13.22
CA GLN A 94 -30.61 20.03 -13.79
C GLN A 94 -30.80 21.55 -13.88
#